data_AF-A0A6N0HZ72-F1
#
_entry.id   AF-A0A6N0HZ72-F1
#
_cell.length_a   1.000
_cell.length_b   1.000
_cell.length_c   1.000
_cell.angle_alpha   90.00
_cell.angle_beta   90.00
_cell.angle_gamma   90.00
#
_symmetry.space_group_name_H-M   'P 1'
#
loop_
_entity.id
_entity.type
_entity.pdbx_description
1 polymer ?
#
loop_
_entity_poly.entity_id
_entity_poly.type
_entity_poly.pdbx_seq_one_letter_code
_entity_poly.pdbx_strand_id
1 'polypeptide(L)'
;MSGNREGVLVENKIYVLGDSHVEAYSTLLQQLSDEFGIKIVKLSQGGCGVAGLLGPTMARNKACADKIRSALSVIELTVAPGDIVFLASLRTNRFGDQWAAFSEERIVSSVSSDAAASYREQGLQEAIEIIKWLERLPVHIIIDAPKPIFKSPAFRCSDWFNNANPVCEGRLSIKRDYLLSHREPIMESLRVLADRFPF
;
A
#
# COMPACT_ATOMS: atom_id res chain seq x y z
N MET A 1 -23.36 30.77 5.62
CA MET A 1 -22.77 29.99 6.73
C MET A 1 -21.67 29.13 6.14
N SER A 2 -20.46 29.68 6.12
CA SER A 2 -19.24 29.01 5.68
C SER A 2 -18.73 28.16 6.83
N GLY A 3 -18.70 26.84 6.64
CA GLY A 3 -18.26 25.87 7.62
C GLY A 3 -16.74 25.74 7.61
N ASN A 4 -16.13 26.20 8.69
CA ASN A 4 -14.70 26.15 9.01
C ASN A 4 -14.18 24.70 9.05
N ARG A 5 -13.76 24.13 7.91
CA ARG A 5 -13.10 22.80 7.81
C ARG A 5 -11.61 22.89 7.45
N GLU A 6 -11.04 24.08 7.40
CA GLU A 6 -9.65 24.30 6.99
C GLU A 6 -8.64 24.15 8.14
N GLY A 7 -9.09 24.00 9.39
CA GLY A 7 -8.20 24.03 10.56
C GLY A 7 -7.67 22.68 11.09
N VAL A 8 -8.15 21.53 10.60
CA VAL A 8 -7.87 20.23 11.25
C VAL A 8 -6.58 19.56 10.75
N LEU A 9 -6.10 19.89 9.54
CA LEU A 9 -4.93 19.22 8.96
C LEU A 9 -3.65 20.06 8.97
N VAL A 10 -3.73 21.38 9.13
CA VAL A 10 -2.61 22.30 8.91
C VAL A 10 -1.50 22.15 9.98
N GLU A 11 -1.83 21.65 11.17
CA GLU A 11 -0.85 21.40 12.24
C GLU A 11 -0.43 19.92 12.36
N ASN A 12 -1.11 19.01 11.66
CA ASN A 12 -0.95 17.57 11.84
C ASN A 12 0.10 17.02 10.87
N LYS A 13 0.87 16.02 11.32
CA LYS A 13 1.84 15.31 10.50
C LYS A 13 1.20 14.10 9.85
N ILE A 14 1.73 13.70 8.70
CA ILE A 14 1.44 12.41 8.09
C ILE A 14 2.72 11.57 8.09
N TYR A 15 2.72 10.51 8.88
CA TYR A 15 3.72 9.45 8.82
C TYR A 15 3.33 8.46 7.74
N VAL A 16 4.16 8.32 6.70
CA VAL A 16 3.89 7.39 5.60
C VAL A 16 4.85 6.22 5.72
N LEU A 17 4.30 5.05 6.05
CA LEU A 17 5.06 3.85 6.42
C LEU A 17 4.84 2.74 5.39
N GLY A 18 5.93 2.13 4.90
CA GLY A 18 5.83 1.02 3.96
C GLY A 18 7.10 0.73 3.18
N ASP A 19 6.93 0.25 1.95
CA ASP A 19 8.03 -0.09 1.04
C ASP A 19 8.30 1.03 0.02
N SER A 20 8.87 0.68 -1.14
CA SER A 20 8.92 1.52 -2.35
C SER A 20 7.62 2.25 -2.69
N HIS A 21 6.46 1.78 -2.25
CA HIS A 21 5.16 2.43 -2.47
C HIS A 21 5.01 3.73 -1.70
N VAL A 22 5.75 3.94 -0.60
CA VAL A 22 5.86 5.26 0.04
C VAL A 22 6.40 6.28 -0.98
N GLU A 23 7.42 5.90 -1.75
CA GLU A 23 7.99 6.76 -2.79
C GLU A 23 7.08 6.93 -4.00
N ALA A 24 6.24 5.93 -4.31
CA ALA A 24 5.23 6.07 -5.35
C ALA A 24 4.20 7.17 -5.04
N TYR A 25 4.04 7.55 -3.77
CA TYR A 25 3.21 8.67 -3.34
C TYR A 25 3.96 10.00 -3.25
N SER A 26 5.26 10.06 -3.54
CA SER A 26 6.11 11.22 -3.27
C SER A 26 5.60 12.52 -3.89
N THR A 27 5.12 12.50 -5.13
CA THR A 27 4.56 13.69 -5.79
C THR A 27 3.26 14.16 -5.12
N LEU A 28 2.34 13.24 -4.83
CA LEU A 28 1.08 13.58 -4.16
C LEU A 28 1.32 14.14 -2.76
N LEU A 29 2.22 13.52 -2.01
CA LEU A 29 2.59 13.97 -0.66
C LEU A 29 3.28 15.33 -0.68
N GLN A 30 4.11 15.60 -1.69
CA GLN A 30 4.74 16.90 -1.87
C GLN A 30 3.70 17.98 -2.18
N GLN A 31 2.76 17.72 -3.10
CA GLN A 31 1.66 18.63 -3.39
C GLN A 31 0.82 18.93 -2.14
N LEU A 32 0.49 17.90 -1.37
CA LEU A 32 -0.23 18.05 -0.10
C LEU A 32 0.54 18.94 0.90
N SER A 33 1.86 18.75 1.01
CA SER A 33 2.72 19.58 1.86
C SER A 33 2.77 21.03 1.37
N ASP A 34 2.91 21.24 0.06
CA ASP A 34 3.07 22.57 -0.54
C ASP A 34 1.77 23.38 -0.48
N GLU A 35 0.62 22.74 -0.70
CA GLU A 35 -0.69 23.39 -0.73
C GLU A 35 -1.27 23.64 0.67
N PHE A 36 -1.04 22.73 1.62
CA PHE A 36 -1.71 22.76 2.93
C PHE A 36 -0.75 22.91 4.13
N GLY A 37 0.56 23.00 3.90
CA GLY A 37 1.57 23.11 4.96
C GLY A 37 1.73 21.84 5.81
N ILE A 38 1.15 20.73 5.38
CA ILE A 38 1.14 19.45 6.13
C ILE A 38 2.55 18.85 6.13
N LYS A 39 3.07 18.53 7.32
CA LYS A 39 4.39 17.91 7.45
C LYS A 39 4.34 16.42 7.14
N ILE A 40 5.11 15.97 6.15
CA ILE A 40 5.22 14.56 5.76
C ILE A 40 6.47 13.93 6.35
N VAL A 41 6.34 12.77 6.99
CA VAL A 41 7.44 11.94 7.50
C VAL A 41 7.41 10.59 6.79
N LYS A 42 8.31 10.38 5.83
CA LYS A 42 8.40 9.12 5.07
C LYS A 42 9.29 8.13 5.80
N LEU A 43 8.73 6.97 6.12
CA LEU A 43 9.41 5.84 6.77
C LEU A 43 9.35 4.65 5.82
N SER A 44 10.26 4.63 4.84
CA SER A 44 10.28 3.62 3.78
C SER A 44 11.50 2.71 3.86
N GLN A 45 11.28 1.42 3.58
CA GLN A 45 12.35 0.48 3.27
C GLN A 45 11.94 -0.38 2.07
N GLY A 46 12.66 -0.25 0.96
CA GLY A 46 12.40 -1.03 -0.26
C GLY A 46 12.30 -2.54 0.03
N GLY A 47 11.23 -3.17 -0.46
CA GLY A 47 10.94 -4.59 -0.27
C GLY A 47 10.33 -4.98 1.07
N CYS A 48 10.18 -4.05 2.02
CA CYS A 48 9.59 -4.30 3.34
C CYS A 48 8.19 -3.70 3.45
N GLY A 49 7.20 -4.37 2.87
CA GLY A 49 5.81 -3.91 2.93
C GLY A 49 5.27 -3.89 4.37
N VAL A 50 4.47 -2.88 4.69
CA VAL A 50 3.78 -2.74 5.99
C VAL A 50 2.27 -2.84 5.78
N ALA A 51 1.62 -3.75 6.50
CA ALA A 51 0.22 -4.08 6.31
C ALA A 51 -0.12 -4.30 4.81
N GLY A 52 0.74 -5.04 4.11
CA GLY A 52 0.64 -5.24 2.65
C GLY A 52 -0.44 -6.24 2.22
N LEU A 53 -0.90 -7.11 3.13
CA LEU A 53 -2.01 -8.08 2.95
C LEU A 53 -1.82 -9.15 1.86
N LEU A 54 -0.84 -9.00 0.97
CA LEU A 54 -0.44 -10.06 0.03
C LEU A 54 0.26 -11.23 0.76
N GLY A 55 0.84 -10.95 1.93
CA GLY A 55 1.39 -11.93 2.86
C GLY A 55 2.27 -11.29 3.94
N PRO A 56 2.80 -12.08 4.90
CA PRO A 56 3.63 -11.59 5.98
C PRO A 56 5.00 -11.14 5.49
N THR A 57 5.44 -9.99 5.99
CA THR A 57 6.76 -9.40 5.74
C THR A 57 7.66 -9.60 6.95
N MET A 58 7.20 -9.21 8.15
CA MET A 58 7.98 -9.29 9.38
C MET A 58 8.27 -10.74 9.78
N ALA A 59 7.28 -11.64 9.65
CA ALA A 59 7.47 -13.05 10.02
C ALA A 59 8.48 -13.78 9.13
N ARG A 60 8.72 -13.29 7.90
CA ARG A 60 9.58 -13.94 6.92
C ARG A 60 10.94 -13.29 6.74
N ASN A 61 11.10 -12.03 7.15
CA ASN A 61 12.34 -11.29 6.99
C ASN A 61 12.65 -10.49 8.25
N LYS A 62 13.65 -10.97 9.01
CA LYS A 62 14.10 -10.31 10.23
C LYS A 62 14.57 -8.87 9.99
N ALA A 63 15.27 -8.60 8.90
CA ALA A 63 15.74 -7.25 8.58
C ALA A 63 14.56 -6.31 8.33
N CYS A 64 13.53 -6.75 7.61
CA CYS A 64 12.29 -5.98 7.47
C CYS A 64 11.58 -5.80 8.81
N ALA A 65 11.49 -6.84 9.63
CA ALA A 65 10.87 -6.75 10.96
C ALA A 65 11.56 -5.70 11.84
N ASP A 66 12.89 -5.69 11.86
CA ASP A 66 13.67 -4.73 12.64
C ASP A 66 13.47 -3.30 12.13
N LYS A 67 13.45 -3.09 10.80
CA LYS A 67 13.18 -1.77 10.20
C LYS A 67 11.76 -1.27 10.48
N ILE A 68 10.76 -2.14 10.39
CA ILE A 68 9.37 -1.80 10.68
C ILE A 68 9.22 -1.42 12.15
N ARG A 69 9.82 -2.18 13.08
CA ARG A 69 9.82 -1.81 14.51
C ARG A 69 10.49 -0.47 14.77
N SER A 70 11.65 -0.20 14.16
CA SER A 70 12.30 1.10 14.28
C SER A 70 11.42 2.24 13.78
N ALA A 71 10.72 2.05 12.66
CA ALA A 71 9.80 3.05 12.13
C ALA A 71 8.60 3.28 13.07
N LEU A 72 8.01 2.21 13.63
CA LEU A 72 6.97 2.32 14.64
C LEU A 72 7.47 3.10 15.88
N SER A 73 8.68 2.81 16.38
CA SER A 73 9.27 3.57 17.50
C SER A 73 9.47 5.06 17.19
N VAL A 74 9.81 5.42 15.95
CA VAL A 74 9.88 6.83 15.54
C VAL A 74 8.51 7.50 15.67
N ILE A 75 7.44 6.83 15.24
CA ILE A 75 6.07 7.34 15.38
C ILE A 75 5.74 7.50 16.87
N GLU A 76 5.91 6.46 17.69
CA GLU A 76 5.61 6.51 19.14
C GLU A 76 6.26 7.70 19.85
N LEU A 77 7.50 8.01 19.51
CA LEU A 77 8.27 9.07 20.16
C LEU A 77 7.94 10.49 19.69
N THR A 78 7.30 10.65 18.52
CA THR A 78 7.20 11.97 17.85
C THR A 78 5.79 12.38 17.46
N VAL A 79 4.83 11.49 17.65
CA VAL A 79 3.43 11.69 17.29
C VAL A 79 2.73 12.65 18.23
N ALA A 80 1.84 13.48 17.67
CA ALA A 80 0.92 14.33 18.40
C ALA A 80 -0.53 13.88 18.17
N PRO A 81 -1.46 14.22 19.06
CA PRO A 81 -2.88 13.93 18.85
C PRO A 81 -3.41 14.46 17.51
N GLY A 82 -4.03 13.57 16.74
CA GLY A 82 -4.59 13.86 15.43
C GLY A 82 -3.64 13.62 14.26
N ASP A 83 -2.36 13.31 14.50
CA ASP A 83 -1.44 12.92 13.42
C ASP A 83 -1.97 11.68 12.66
N ILE A 84 -1.59 11.56 11.39
CA ILE A 84 -2.03 10.47 10.52
C ILE A 84 -0.90 9.48 10.31
N VAL A 85 -1.20 8.18 10.40
CA VAL A 85 -0.30 7.11 9.95
C VAL A 85 -0.89 6.47 8.70
N PHE A 86 -0.26 6.75 7.57
CA PHE A 86 -0.63 6.18 6.28
C PHE A 86 0.24 4.95 5.96
N LEU A 87 -0.38 3.77 5.92
CA LEU A 87 0.29 2.51 5.59
C LEU A 87 0.31 2.31 4.07
N ALA A 88 1.42 2.63 3.42
CA ALA A 88 1.56 2.65 1.96
C ALA A 88 2.36 1.44 1.44
N SER A 89 1.66 0.40 0.98
CA SER A 89 2.26 -0.84 0.46
C SER A 89 1.59 -1.30 -0.83
N LEU A 90 2.26 -2.18 -1.58
CA LEU A 90 1.59 -2.87 -2.68
C LEU A 90 0.58 -3.88 -2.13
N ARG A 91 -0.68 -3.76 -2.58
CA ARG A 91 -1.79 -4.62 -2.16
C ARG A 91 -2.44 -5.34 -3.35
N THR A 92 -1.69 -5.55 -4.42
CA THR A 92 -2.17 -6.17 -5.65
C THR A 92 -1.10 -7.08 -6.22
N ASN A 93 -1.44 -8.34 -6.48
CA ASN A 93 -0.57 -9.24 -7.23
C ASN A 93 -0.33 -8.66 -8.62
N ARG A 94 0.93 -8.52 -9.01
CA ARG A 94 1.28 -7.92 -10.30
C ARG A 94 1.00 -8.88 -11.46
N PHE A 95 0.63 -8.32 -12.61
CA PHE A 95 0.55 -9.06 -13.87
C PHE A 95 1.89 -9.14 -14.61
N GLY A 96 2.92 -8.48 -14.09
CA GLY A 96 4.23 -8.36 -14.68
C GLY A 96 5.11 -7.43 -13.87
N ASP A 97 6.35 -7.27 -14.31
CA ASP A 97 7.28 -6.27 -13.80
C ASP A 97 7.81 -5.39 -14.94
N GLN A 98 8.87 -4.63 -14.67
CA GLN A 98 9.48 -3.72 -15.64
C GLN A 98 10.23 -4.44 -16.79
N TRP A 99 10.33 -5.78 -16.73
CA TRP A 99 11.09 -6.62 -17.65
C TRP A 99 10.20 -7.61 -18.40
N ALA A 100 9.17 -8.18 -17.75
CA ALA A 100 8.32 -9.20 -18.36
C ALA A 100 6.88 -9.21 -17.83
N ALA A 101 5.95 -9.62 -18.68
CA ALA A 101 4.62 -10.04 -18.25
C ALA A 101 4.71 -11.43 -17.57
N PHE A 102 3.83 -11.66 -16.60
CA PHE A 102 3.70 -12.96 -15.94
C PHE A 102 2.65 -13.81 -16.65
N SER A 103 2.79 -15.14 -16.59
CA SER A 103 1.80 -16.05 -17.18
C SER A 103 0.47 -15.98 -16.43
N GLU A 104 -0.62 -16.26 -17.13
CA GLU A 104 -1.97 -16.23 -16.56
C GLU A 104 -2.11 -17.26 -15.44
N GLU A 105 -1.48 -18.44 -15.56
CA GLU A 105 -1.48 -19.48 -14.54
C GLU A 105 -0.80 -19.00 -13.25
N ARG A 106 0.33 -18.28 -13.38
CA ARG A 106 1.02 -17.66 -12.24
C ARG A 106 0.14 -16.59 -11.58
N ILE A 107 -0.54 -15.77 -12.37
CA ILE A 107 -1.42 -14.71 -11.87
C ILE A 107 -2.59 -15.34 -11.11
N VAL A 108 -3.31 -16.28 -11.73
CA VAL A 108 -4.46 -16.97 -11.13
C VAL A 108 -4.07 -17.70 -9.86
N SER A 109 -2.96 -18.44 -9.86
CA SER A 109 -2.48 -19.15 -8.67
C SER A 109 -2.07 -18.20 -7.53
N SER A 110 -1.49 -17.03 -7.84
CA SER A 110 -1.13 -16.02 -6.83
C SER A 110 -2.33 -15.39 -6.10
N VAL A 111 -3.53 -15.55 -6.65
CA VAL A 111 -4.78 -15.03 -6.09
C VAL A 111 -5.62 -16.15 -5.48
N SER A 112 -5.81 -17.25 -6.20
CA SER A 112 -6.89 -18.20 -5.93
C SER A 112 -6.43 -19.53 -5.33
N SER A 113 -5.12 -19.78 -5.21
CA SER A 113 -4.64 -21.02 -4.60
C SER A 113 -4.80 -21.02 -3.07
N ASP A 114 -4.91 -22.20 -2.47
CA ASP A 114 -4.93 -22.37 -1.02
C ASP A 114 -3.66 -21.83 -0.35
N ALA A 115 -2.52 -21.99 -1.01
CA ALA A 115 -1.26 -21.41 -0.57
C ALA A 115 -1.32 -19.88 -0.54
N ALA A 116 -1.88 -19.25 -1.58
CA ALA A 116 -2.08 -17.80 -1.61
C ALA A 116 -3.07 -17.33 -0.53
N ALA A 117 -4.15 -18.07 -0.29
CA ALA A 117 -5.11 -17.77 0.76
C ALA A 117 -4.46 -17.84 2.16
N SER A 118 -3.74 -18.93 2.46
CA SER A 118 -2.99 -19.08 3.72
C SER A 118 -1.93 -17.99 3.90
N TYR A 119 -1.26 -17.61 2.81
CA TYR A 119 -0.25 -16.57 2.85
C TYR A 119 -0.85 -15.19 3.14
N ARG A 120 -1.97 -14.85 2.50
CA ARG A 120 -2.73 -13.62 2.81
C ARG A 120 -3.23 -13.58 4.25
N GLU A 121 -3.73 -14.70 4.78
CA GLU A 121 -4.20 -14.77 6.16
C GLU A 121 -3.07 -14.42 7.16
N GLN A 122 -1.87 -14.95 6.94
CA GLN A 122 -0.69 -14.57 7.75
C GLN A 122 -0.37 -13.07 7.63
N GLY A 123 -0.53 -12.49 6.43
CA GLY A 123 -0.35 -11.07 6.20
C GLY A 123 -1.41 -10.21 6.89
N LEU A 124 -2.64 -10.70 6.96
CA LEU A 124 -3.75 -10.07 7.69
C LEU A 124 -3.47 -10.10 9.20
N GLN A 125 -3.04 -11.22 9.76
CA GLN A 125 -2.67 -11.30 11.17
C GLN A 125 -1.51 -10.36 11.52
N GLU A 126 -0.48 -10.27 10.67
CA GLU A 126 0.61 -9.30 10.84
C GLU A 126 0.09 -7.85 10.81
N ALA A 127 -0.82 -7.52 9.88
CA ALA A 127 -1.43 -6.20 9.80
C ALA A 127 -2.28 -5.87 11.04
N ILE A 128 -3.05 -6.84 11.56
CA ILE A 128 -3.83 -6.72 12.80
C ILE A 128 -2.93 -6.33 13.97
N GLU A 129 -1.78 -6.98 14.13
CA GLU A 129 -0.88 -6.67 15.26
C GLU A 129 -0.25 -5.29 15.13
N ILE A 130 0.10 -4.86 13.91
CA ILE A 130 0.60 -3.50 13.66
C ILE A 130 -0.48 -2.46 13.97
N ILE A 131 -1.73 -2.68 13.52
CA ILE A 131 -2.84 -1.75 13.74
C ILE A 131 -3.19 -1.68 15.22
N LYS A 132 -3.29 -2.81 15.93
CA LYS A 132 -3.46 -2.82 17.41
C LYS A 132 -2.38 -2.00 18.12
N TRP A 133 -1.14 -2.08 17.64
CA TRP A 133 -0.05 -1.31 18.22
C TRP A 133 -0.25 0.20 17.99
N LEU A 134 -0.69 0.59 16.80
CA LEU A 134 -0.94 1.99 16.40
C LEU A 134 -2.18 2.59 17.09
N GLU A 135 -3.24 1.81 17.31
CA GLU A 135 -4.49 2.25 17.97
C GLU A 135 -4.29 2.72 19.42
N ARG A 136 -3.15 2.39 20.04
CA ARG A 136 -2.78 2.91 21.37
C ARG A 136 -2.24 4.35 21.31
N LEU A 137 -1.93 4.85 20.12
CA LEU A 137 -1.44 6.20 19.88
C LEU A 137 -2.61 7.10 19.45
N PRO A 138 -2.54 8.42 19.71
CA PRO A 138 -3.63 9.33 19.38
C PRO A 138 -3.59 9.72 17.89
N VAL A 139 -3.65 8.73 16.99
CA VAL A 139 -3.51 8.90 15.54
C VAL A 139 -4.74 8.47 14.76
N HIS A 140 -4.87 8.98 13.54
CA HIS A 140 -5.74 8.39 12.53
C HIS A 140 -4.95 7.43 11.65
N ILE A 141 -5.45 6.22 11.44
CA ILE A 141 -4.80 5.22 10.59
C ILE A 141 -5.46 5.24 9.21
N ILE A 142 -4.66 5.35 8.15
CA ILE A 142 -5.13 5.29 6.77
C ILE A 142 -4.45 4.11 6.06
N ILE A 143 -5.25 3.35 5.32
CA ILE A 143 -4.80 2.25 4.46
C ILE A 143 -5.42 2.45 3.08
N ASP A 144 -4.61 2.48 2.03
CA ASP A 144 -5.12 2.56 0.67
C ASP A 144 -5.58 1.20 0.15
N ALA A 145 -6.69 1.22 -0.60
CA ALA A 145 -7.17 0.06 -1.33
C ALA A 145 -6.21 -0.33 -2.48
N PRO A 146 -6.24 -1.59 -2.94
CA PRO A 146 -5.50 -2.06 -4.11
C PRO A 146 -5.68 -1.13 -5.32
N LYS A 147 -4.57 -0.63 -5.88
CA LYS A 147 -4.56 0.23 -7.07
C LYS A 147 -4.76 -0.60 -8.34
N PRO A 148 -5.42 -0.06 -9.39
CA PRO A 148 -5.44 -0.71 -10.69
C PRO A 148 -4.02 -0.81 -11.25
N ILE A 149 -3.73 -1.92 -11.92
CA ILE A 149 -2.44 -2.19 -12.57
C ILE A 149 -2.69 -2.69 -14.00
N PHE A 150 -1.69 -2.51 -14.87
CA PHE A 150 -1.72 -3.03 -16.25
C PHE A 150 -0.85 -4.28 -16.39
N LYS A 151 -1.08 -5.05 -17.48
CA LYS A 151 -0.22 -6.17 -17.87
C LYS A 151 1.14 -5.66 -18.37
N SER A 152 1.15 -4.45 -18.96
CA SER A 152 2.36 -3.79 -19.45
C SER A 152 2.75 -2.59 -18.58
N PRO A 153 4.06 -2.30 -18.41
CA PRO A 153 4.53 -1.13 -17.66
C PRO A 153 4.26 0.17 -18.43
N ALA A 154 3.29 0.96 -17.98
CA ALA A 154 2.84 2.18 -18.65
C ALA A 154 3.99 3.15 -18.97
N PHE A 155 4.90 3.39 -18.02
CA PHE A 155 6.04 4.29 -18.23
C PHE A 155 6.99 3.87 -19.37
N ARG A 156 6.94 2.59 -19.81
CA ARG A 156 7.71 2.11 -20.98
C ARG A 156 6.85 2.05 -22.23
N CYS A 157 5.59 1.63 -22.09
CA CYS A 157 4.74 1.22 -23.21
C CYS A 157 3.76 2.30 -23.70
N SER A 158 3.72 3.47 -23.06
CA SER A 158 2.93 4.61 -23.53
C SER A 158 3.54 5.26 -24.77
N ASP A 159 4.85 5.15 -24.96
CA ASP A 159 5.54 5.73 -26.11
C ASP A 159 5.43 4.83 -27.35
N TRP A 160 5.07 5.43 -28.48
CA TRP A 160 4.81 4.72 -29.73
C TRP A 160 6.01 3.89 -30.23
N PHE A 161 7.24 4.34 -29.97
CA PHE A 161 8.46 3.66 -30.42
C PHE A 161 8.79 2.39 -29.62
N ASN A 162 8.16 2.19 -28.46
CA ASN A 162 8.31 0.99 -27.63
C ASN A 162 7.22 -0.06 -27.89
N ASN A 163 6.26 0.20 -28.81
CA ASN A 163 5.09 -0.65 -28.99
C ASN A 163 5.42 -2.11 -29.40
N ALA A 164 6.53 -2.31 -30.11
CA ALA A 164 6.99 -3.60 -30.58
C ALA A 164 7.83 -4.36 -29.53
N ASN A 165 8.10 -3.74 -28.37
CA ASN A 165 8.78 -4.44 -27.29
C ASN A 165 7.84 -5.53 -26.74
N PRO A 166 8.31 -6.80 -26.58
CA PRO A 166 7.47 -7.88 -26.06
C PRO A 166 6.81 -7.57 -24.72
N VAL A 167 7.42 -6.75 -23.86
CA VAL A 167 6.82 -6.35 -22.57
C VAL A 167 5.54 -5.50 -22.73
N CYS A 168 5.33 -4.93 -23.92
CA CYS A 168 4.19 -4.08 -24.26
C CYS A 168 3.01 -4.85 -24.90
N GLU A 169 3.15 -6.16 -25.18
CA GLU A 169 2.09 -6.99 -25.77
C GLU A 169 0.81 -7.03 -24.91
N GLY A 170 0.97 -6.94 -23.59
CA GLY A 170 -0.13 -6.93 -22.62
C GLY A 170 -1.02 -5.68 -22.66
N ARG A 171 -0.59 -4.62 -23.36
CA ARG A 171 -1.28 -3.34 -23.54
C ARG A 171 -1.60 -2.60 -22.22
N LEU A 172 -2.12 -1.38 -22.36
CA LEU A 172 -2.54 -0.50 -21.28
C LEU A 172 -4.08 -0.48 -21.12
N SER A 173 -4.72 -1.64 -21.34
CA SER A 173 -6.16 -1.80 -21.18
C SER A 173 -6.47 -3.16 -20.58
N ILE A 174 -7.30 -3.17 -19.54
CA ILE A 174 -7.79 -4.37 -18.87
C ILE A 174 -9.27 -4.17 -18.57
N LYS A 175 -10.07 -5.25 -18.70
CA LYS A 175 -11.48 -5.23 -18.32
C LYS A 175 -11.63 -4.88 -16.83
N ARG A 176 -12.51 -3.93 -16.52
CA ARG A 176 -12.81 -3.50 -15.15
C ARG A 176 -13.15 -4.68 -14.24
N ASP A 177 -14.03 -5.57 -14.69
CA ASP A 177 -14.50 -6.71 -13.89
C ASP A 177 -13.35 -7.65 -13.52
N TYR A 178 -12.40 -7.85 -14.43
CA TYR A 178 -11.20 -8.64 -14.14
C TYR A 178 -10.36 -8.02 -13.02
N LEU A 179 -10.15 -6.69 -13.05
CA LEU A 179 -9.44 -5.99 -11.97
C LEU A 179 -10.19 -6.03 -10.64
N LEU A 180 -11.52 -5.93 -10.68
CA LEU A 180 -12.36 -6.00 -9.48
C LEU A 180 -12.29 -7.40 -8.86
N SER A 181 -12.44 -8.47 -9.65
CA SER A 181 -12.27 -9.83 -9.18
C SER A 181 -10.85 -10.10 -8.66
N HIS A 182 -9.82 -9.58 -9.34
CA HIS A 182 -8.42 -9.78 -8.97
C HIS A 182 -8.06 -9.16 -7.61
N ARG A 183 -8.64 -8.01 -7.27
CA ARG A 183 -8.38 -7.33 -5.99
C ARG A 183 -9.23 -7.85 -4.82
N GLU A 184 -10.29 -8.61 -5.10
CA GLU A 184 -11.32 -8.93 -4.12
C GLU A 184 -10.78 -9.62 -2.85
N PRO A 185 -9.86 -10.60 -2.93
CA PRO A 185 -9.34 -11.25 -1.72
C PRO A 185 -8.61 -10.29 -0.78
N ILE A 186 -8.07 -9.18 -1.30
CA ILE A 186 -7.44 -8.14 -0.49
C ILE A 186 -8.48 -7.16 0.07
N MET A 187 -9.54 -6.87 -0.69
CA MET A 187 -10.68 -6.10 -0.20
C MET A 187 -11.36 -6.81 0.98
N GLU A 188 -11.46 -8.14 0.96
CA GLU A 188 -11.95 -8.94 2.09
C GLU A 188 -11.09 -8.74 3.35
N SER A 189 -9.76 -8.82 3.22
CA SER A 189 -8.85 -8.53 4.35
C SER A 189 -9.00 -7.09 4.87
N LEU A 190 -9.16 -6.11 3.99
CA LEU A 190 -9.40 -4.72 4.39
C LEU A 190 -10.73 -4.55 5.12
N ARG A 191 -11.78 -5.26 4.70
CA ARG A 191 -13.07 -5.27 5.40
C ARG A 191 -12.92 -5.85 6.81
N VAL A 192 -12.18 -6.95 6.98
CA VAL A 192 -11.88 -7.50 8.31
C VAL A 192 -11.17 -6.48 9.20
N LEU A 193 -10.21 -5.73 8.65
CA LEU A 193 -9.53 -4.67 9.39
C LEU A 193 -10.50 -3.54 9.79
N ALA A 194 -11.31 -3.05 8.85
CA ALA A 194 -12.28 -1.98 9.11
C ALA A 194 -13.37 -2.39 10.11
N ASP A 195 -13.86 -3.64 10.04
CA ASP A 195 -14.85 -4.17 10.97
C ASP A 195 -14.26 -4.33 12.40
N ARG A 196 -12.96 -4.62 12.50
CA ARG A 196 -12.27 -4.86 13.78
C ARG A 196 -11.75 -3.58 14.44
N PHE A 197 -11.33 -2.60 13.64
CA PHE A 197 -10.77 -1.33 14.09
C PHE A 197 -11.63 -0.20 13.49
N PRO A 198 -12.74 0.16 14.15
CA PRO A 198 -13.56 1.28 13.70
C PRO A 198 -12.78 2.58 13.93
N PHE A 199 -12.16 3.07 12.86
CA PHE A 199 -11.45 4.36 12.82
C PHE A 199 -12.40 5.56 12.99
#